data_AF-A0A3N9N518-F1
#
_entry.id   AF-A0A3N9N518-F1
#
_cell.length_a   1.000
_cell.length_b   1.000
_cell.length_c   1.000
_cell.angle_alpha   90.00
_cell.angle_beta   90.00
_cell.angle_gamma   90.00
#
_symmetry.space_group_name_H-M   'P 1'
#
loop_
_entity.id
_entity.type
_entity.pdbx_description
1 polymer ?
#
loop_
_entity_poly.entity_id
_entity_poly.type
_entity_poly.pdbx_seq_one_letter_code
_entity_poly.pdbx_strand_id
1 'polypeptide(L)'
;MQYFSSKTGVLSMTSKYFISKFLSFCLPFIILFASCEKQTDPAYLESIQQWRENRLQSLTREDGWLSLVGLYWLHQGENSFGGAPSNDLQFPPEKSPDYMGAFVLEDGIVTMQMNQNVTVYHNNEPVSSIQLNSDAQEFPTKITYGSLTWYIIKRGDRLGVRLKDRESESRKNFKGIDYFEIDPKWRLTATFQPQEPPKVIEVPTFTGNAEFENSPGTLYFTI
;
A
#
# COMPACT_ATOMS: atom_id res chain seq x y z
N MET A 1 -76.52 79.61 -4.41
CA MET A 1 -75.19 80.09 -4.86
C MET A 1 -74.65 79.04 -5.82
N GLN A 2 -74.94 79.06 -7.14
CA GLN A 2 -74.43 79.99 -8.19
C GLN A 2 -72.89 80.03 -8.13
N TYR A 3 -72.11 79.57 -9.11
CA TYR A 3 -72.05 79.86 -10.56
C TYR A 3 -71.44 78.65 -11.32
N PHE A 4 -71.94 78.19 -12.48
CA PHE A 4 -71.52 78.54 -13.87
C PHE A 4 -70.03 78.20 -14.17
N SER A 5 -69.58 77.70 -15.32
CA SER A 5 -70.19 77.40 -16.61
C SER A 5 -69.11 76.92 -17.60
N SER A 6 -69.52 76.06 -18.53
CA SER A 6 -69.10 75.83 -19.93
C SER A 6 -67.66 76.09 -20.42
N LYS A 7 -67.15 75.14 -21.21
CA LYS A 7 -67.05 75.20 -22.70
C LYS A 7 -66.24 73.98 -23.18
N THR A 8 -66.82 72.98 -23.86
CA THR A 8 -67.04 72.83 -25.33
C THR A 8 -65.80 73.00 -26.22
N GLY A 9 -65.49 71.97 -27.02
CA GLY A 9 -64.57 71.97 -28.17
C GLY A 9 -63.91 70.58 -28.35
N VAL A 10 -64.59 69.57 -28.91
CA VAL A 10 -64.71 69.21 -30.35
C VAL A 10 -63.41 68.66 -30.99
N LEU A 11 -63.47 67.34 -31.20
CA LEU A 11 -62.95 66.45 -32.26
C LEU A 11 -61.53 66.56 -32.83
N SER A 12 -60.86 65.40 -32.80
CA SER A 12 -59.93 64.79 -33.79
C SER A 12 -58.83 64.08 -32.98
N MET A 13 -58.58 62.77 -33.01
CA MET A 13 -58.38 61.89 -34.15
C MET A 13 -58.32 60.41 -33.65
N THR A 14 -58.74 59.47 -34.51
CA THR A 14 -58.35 58.03 -34.59
C THR A 14 -58.57 57.12 -33.36
N SER A 15 -59.60 56.26 -33.35
CA SER A 15 -59.64 54.91 -33.97
C SER A 15 -58.99 53.78 -33.14
N LYS A 16 -59.88 52.97 -32.56
CA LYS A 16 -59.84 51.49 -32.40
C LYS A 16 -59.03 50.86 -31.26
N TYR A 17 -59.78 50.50 -30.21
CA TYR A 17 -59.89 49.19 -29.56
C TYR A 17 -58.79 48.14 -29.83
N PHE A 18 -58.16 47.58 -28.79
CA PHE A 18 -58.52 46.24 -28.28
C PHE A 18 -57.82 45.90 -26.96
N ILE A 19 -58.56 45.21 -26.11
CA ILE A 19 -58.19 44.64 -24.81
C ILE A 19 -57.27 43.44 -24.98
N SER A 20 -56.21 43.29 -24.17
CA SER A 20 -55.90 41.99 -23.54
C SER A 20 -54.88 42.11 -22.40
N LYS A 21 -55.21 41.42 -21.32
CA LYS A 21 -54.47 41.10 -20.10
C LYS A 21 -53.02 40.64 -20.38
N PHE A 22 -52.09 40.88 -19.45
CA PHE A 22 -51.56 39.83 -18.57
C PHE A 22 -50.54 40.39 -17.55
N LEU A 23 -50.71 39.98 -16.29
CA LEU A 23 -49.73 39.99 -15.21
C LEU A 23 -48.32 39.67 -15.73
N SER A 24 -47.32 40.48 -15.38
CA SER A 24 -45.92 40.07 -15.53
C SER A 24 -45.15 40.28 -14.24
N PHE A 25 -44.54 39.17 -13.85
CA PHE A 25 -43.99 38.80 -12.56
C PHE A 25 -42.56 39.34 -12.44
N CYS A 26 -42.18 39.87 -11.27
CA CYS A 26 -40.79 40.19 -10.95
C CYS A 26 -39.94 38.91 -11.02
N LEU A 27 -38.98 38.86 -11.94
CA LEU A 27 -37.95 37.82 -11.99
C LEU A 27 -36.73 38.29 -11.16
N PRO A 28 -36.30 37.57 -10.11
CA PRO A 28 -34.98 37.80 -9.55
C PRO A 28 -33.94 37.11 -10.43
N PHE A 29 -32.91 37.88 -10.80
CA PHE A 29 -31.74 37.41 -11.54
C PHE A 29 -30.86 36.56 -10.61
N ILE A 30 -31.06 35.23 -10.63
CA ILE A 30 -30.18 34.29 -9.93
C ILE A 30 -28.89 34.18 -10.73
N ILE A 31 -27.84 34.86 -10.25
CA ILE A 31 -26.47 34.64 -10.72
C ILE A 31 -26.03 33.28 -10.17
N LEU A 32 -26.10 32.26 -11.02
CA LEU A 32 -25.47 30.97 -10.78
C LEU A 32 -23.95 31.21 -10.80
N PHE A 33 -23.33 31.39 -9.62
CA PHE A 33 -21.90 31.19 -9.48
C PHE A 33 -21.64 29.69 -9.70
N ALA A 34 -21.39 29.32 -10.95
CA ALA A 34 -20.77 28.05 -11.27
C ALA A 34 -19.34 28.13 -10.71
N SER A 35 -19.18 27.76 -9.43
CA SER A 35 -17.88 27.39 -8.89
C SER A 35 -17.35 26.30 -9.80
N CYS A 36 -16.33 26.63 -10.59
CA CYS A 36 -15.49 25.65 -11.24
C CYS A 36 -14.63 25.01 -10.15
N GLU A 37 -15.26 24.26 -9.24
CA GLU A 37 -14.56 23.19 -8.54
C GLU A 37 -14.09 22.26 -9.65
N LYS A 38 -12.77 22.20 -9.83
CA LYS A 38 -12.13 21.29 -10.76
C LYS A 38 -12.45 19.90 -10.23
N GLN A 39 -13.58 19.34 -10.68
CA GLN A 39 -14.10 18.07 -10.20
C GLN A 39 -12.97 17.04 -10.33
N THR A 40 -12.62 16.42 -9.21
CA THR A 40 -11.54 15.46 -9.17
C THR A 40 -11.79 14.40 -10.23
N ASP A 41 -10.78 14.20 -11.08
CA ASP A 41 -10.77 13.18 -12.13
C ASP A 41 -11.22 11.82 -11.55
N PRO A 42 -12.39 11.29 -11.94
CA PRO A 42 -12.91 10.04 -11.38
C PRO A 42 -11.93 8.87 -11.58
N ALA A 43 -11.20 8.85 -12.69
CA ALA A 43 -10.20 7.81 -12.97
C ALA A 43 -9.03 7.87 -11.97
N TYR A 44 -8.66 9.07 -11.51
CA TYR A 44 -7.63 9.22 -10.47
C TYR A 44 -8.11 8.67 -9.13
N LEU A 45 -9.32 9.03 -8.70
CA LEU A 45 -9.89 8.51 -7.46
C LEU A 45 -9.96 6.99 -7.47
N GLU A 46 -10.47 6.42 -8.57
CA GLU A 46 -10.54 4.98 -8.77
C GLU A 46 -9.15 4.33 -8.72
N SER A 47 -8.13 4.93 -9.36
CA SER A 47 -6.77 4.40 -9.34
C SER A 47 -6.16 4.36 -7.93
N ILE A 48 -6.43 5.37 -7.09
CA ILE A 48 -5.96 5.40 -5.71
C ILE A 48 -6.71 4.37 -4.86
N GLN A 49 -8.03 4.23 -5.05
CA GLN A 49 -8.79 3.21 -4.34
C GLN A 49 -8.34 1.80 -4.71
N GLN A 50 -8.14 1.51 -5.99
CA GLN A 50 -7.61 0.23 -6.44
C GLN A 50 -6.23 -0.05 -5.84
N TRP A 51 -5.36 0.95 -5.75
CA TRP A 51 -4.06 0.81 -5.09
C TRP A 51 -4.21 0.49 -3.59
N ARG A 52 -5.13 1.17 -2.88
CA ARG A 52 -5.42 0.92 -1.46
C ARG A 52 -5.94 -0.50 -1.23
N GLU A 53 -6.84 -0.98 -2.08
CA GLU A 53 -7.37 -2.35 -2.03
C GLU A 53 -6.28 -3.38 -2.30
N ASN A 54 -5.49 -3.20 -3.36
CA ASN A 54 -4.38 -4.08 -3.69
C ASN A 54 -3.35 -4.14 -2.56
N ARG A 55 -3.05 -2.98 -1.95
CA ARG A 55 -2.14 -2.89 -0.80
C ARG A 55 -2.70 -3.65 0.40
N LEU A 56 -3.98 -3.46 0.72
CA LEU A 56 -4.65 -4.16 1.82
C LEU A 56 -4.66 -5.68 1.61
N GLN A 57 -5.01 -6.14 0.41
CA GLN A 57 -4.97 -7.56 0.05
C GLN A 57 -3.56 -8.13 0.16
N SER A 58 -2.55 -7.42 -0.39
CA SER A 58 -1.14 -7.84 -0.31
C SER A 58 -0.66 -7.98 1.13
N LEU A 59 -1.01 -7.05 2.01
CA LEU A 59 -0.64 -7.08 3.42
C LEU A 59 -1.30 -8.23 4.17
N THR A 60 -2.59 -8.47 3.91
CA THR A 60 -3.43 -9.40 4.66
C THR A 60 -3.44 -10.82 4.11
N ARG A 61 -2.80 -11.11 2.97
CA ARG A 61 -2.56 -12.49 2.51
C ARG A 61 -1.90 -13.36 3.57
N GLU A 62 -2.08 -14.68 3.49
CA GLU A 62 -1.48 -15.65 4.43
C GLU A 62 0.05 -15.56 4.45
N ASP A 63 0.65 -15.36 3.28
CA ASP A 63 2.08 -15.12 3.09
C ASP A 63 2.41 -13.62 2.98
N GLY A 64 1.50 -12.73 3.39
CA GLY A 64 1.66 -11.28 3.33
C GLY A 64 2.71 -10.73 4.31
N TRP A 65 2.89 -9.41 4.32
CA TRP A 65 3.85 -8.78 5.24
C TRP A 65 3.48 -9.01 6.71
N LEU A 66 2.19 -9.03 7.01
CA LEU A 66 1.70 -9.17 8.38
C LEU A 66 1.96 -10.57 8.96
N SER A 67 2.29 -11.59 8.15
CA SER A 67 2.67 -12.91 8.68
C SER A 67 4.11 -12.99 9.17
N LEU A 68 4.92 -11.95 9.02
CA LEU A 68 6.31 -11.96 9.47
C LEU A 68 6.40 -12.09 10.99
N VAL A 69 7.08 -13.12 11.47
CA VAL A 69 7.28 -13.36 12.92
C VAL A 69 8.75 -13.57 13.31
N GLY A 70 9.67 -13.69 12.33
CA GLY A 70 11.09 -13.84 12.63
C GLY A 70 12.01 -13.49 11.47
N LEU A 71 13.19 -13.00 11.82
CA LEU A 71 14.35 -12.86 10.94
C LEU A 71 15.58 -13.27 11.75
N TYR A 72 16.27 -14.30 11.28
CA TYR A 72 17.45 -14.82 11.93
C TYR A 72 18.61 -14.85 10.94
N TRP A 73 19.72 -14.21 11.28
CA TRP A 73 20.90 -14.23 10.44
C TRP A 73 21.72 -15.49 10.71
N LEU A 74 22.15 -16.16 9.64
CA LEU A 74 22.96 -17.37 9.75
C LEU A 74 24.44 -17.01 9.91
N HIS A 75 25.14 -17.75 10.75
CA HIS A 75 26.60 -17.81 10.75
C HIS A 75 27.09 -19.02 9.96
N GLN A 76 28.37 -19.03 9.59
CA GLN A 76 28.99 -20.18 8.93
C GLN A 76 28.89 -21.44 9.80
N GLY A 77 28.67 -22.59 9.16
CA GLY A 77 28.50 -23.87 9.83
C GLY A 77 27.05 -24.13 10.25
N GLU A 78 26.88 -24.92 11.30
CA GLU A 78 25.59 -25.37 11.80
C GLU A 78 24.89 -24.28 12.63
N ASN A 79 23.61 -24.01 12.34
CA ASN A 79 22.73 -23.11 13.09
C ASN A 79 21.48 -23.90 13.50
N SER A 80 21.36 -24.22 14.78
CA SER A 80 20.26 -24.99 15.34
C SER A 80 18.94 -24.20 15.34
N PHE A 81 17.80 -24.89 15.15
CA PHE A 81 16.49 -24.24 15.20
C PHE A 81 15.39 -25.11 15.83
N GLY A 82 14.43 -24.43 16.46
CA GLY A 82 13.30 -25.05 17.16
C GLY A 82 12.72 -24.13 18.25
N GLY A 83 11.77 -24.65 19.02
CA GLY A 83 11.09 -23.89 20.08
C GLY A 83 11.95 -23.59 21.31
N ALA A 84 12.98 -24.41 21.57
CA ALA A 84 13.81 -24.26 22.75
C ALA A 84 14.67 -22.99 22.68
N PRO A 85 14.86 -22.27 23.81
CA PRO A 85 15.67 -21.05 23.86
C PRO A 85 17.18 -21.30 23.70
N SER A 86 17.60 -22.57 23.73
CA SER A 86 18.99 -22.98 23.47
C SER A 86 19.34 -23.06 21.99
N ASN A 87 18.36 -22.96 21.08
CA ASN A 87 18.63 -22.92 19.64
C ASN A 87 19.17 -21.55 19.21
N ASP A 88 20.01 -21.54 18.18
CA ASP A 88 20.47 -20.31 17.53
C ASP A 88 19.29 -19.54 16.92
N LEU A 89 18.33 -20.28 16.36
CA LEU A 89 17.10 -19.78 15.79
C LEU A 89 15.90 -20.26 16.62
N GLN A 90 15.54 -19.49 17.65
CA GLN A 90 14.34 -19.78 18.43
C GLN A 90 13.08 -19.46 17.64
N PHE A 91 12.37 -20.49 17.20
CA PHE A 91 11.03 -20.40 16.62
C PHE A 91 9.97 -20.29 17.72
N PRO A 92 8.73 -19.88 17.41
CA PRO A 92 7.67 -19.81 18.42
C PRO A 92 7.46 -21.18 19.10
N PRO A 93 7.72 -21.31 20.41
CA PRO A 93 7.73 -22.60 21.11
C PRO A 93 6.36 -23.29 21.12
N GLU A 94 5.29 -22.51 21.04
CA GLU A 94 3.92 -23.02 20.97
C GLU A 94 3.54 -23.58 19.59
N LYS A 95 4.40 -23.39 18.57
CA LYS A 95 4.17 -23.79 17.17
C LYS A 95 5.28 -24.67 16.59
N SER A 96 6.30 -25.01 17.37
CA SER A 96 7.46 -25.76 16.90
C SER A 96 7.97 -26.73 17.98
N PRO A 97 8.41 -27.94 17.59
CA PRO A 97 9.16 -28.81 18.50
C PRO A 97 10.40 -28.11 19.03
N ASP A 98 10.82 -28.48 20.24
CA ASP A 98 12.00 -27.89 20.91
C ASP A 98 13.25 -27.90 20.03
N TYR A 99 13.50 -28.99 19.31
CA TYR A 99 14.66 -29.17 18.43
C TYR A 99 14.23 -29.73 17.08
N MET A 100 14.05 -28.85 16.10
CA MET A 100 13.61 -29.25 14.76
C MET A 100 14.77 -29.76 13.91
N GLY A 101 15.94 -29.13 13.99
CA GLY A 101 17.09 -29.50 13.19
C GLY A 101 18.10 -28.37 13.10
N ALA A 102 18.81 -28.29 11.98
CA ALA A 102 19.79 -27.24 11.73
C ALA A 102 19.76 -26.71 10.29
N PHE A 103 20.17 -25.45 10.14
CA PHE A 103 20.61 -24.88 8.88
C PHE A 103 22.14 -24.90 8.85
N VAL A 104 22.72 -25.54 7.84
CA VAL A 104 24.18 -25.56 7.61
C VAL A 104 24.51 -24.58 6.49
N LEU A 105 25.24 -23.52 6.83
CA LEU A 105 25.74 -22.54 5.88
C LEU A 105 27.20 -22.85 5.52
N GLU A 106 27.45 -23.24 4.27
CA GLU A 106 28.78 -23.53 3.73
C GLU A 106 28.93 -22.87 2.36
N ASP A 107 30.00 -22.09 2.16
CA ASP A 107 30.29 -21.38 0.90
C ASP A 107 29.10 -20.64 0.25
N GLY A 108 28.26 -20.02 1.09
CA GLY A 108 27.06 -19.28 0.66
C GLY A 108 25.87 -20.17 0.28
N ILE A 109 25.97 -21.49 0.49
CA ILE A 109 24.92 -22.47 0.29
C ILE A 109 24.31 -22.83 1.65
N VAL A 110 22.98 -22.77 1.75
CA VAL A 110 22.25 -23.18 2.95
C VAL A 110 21.60 -24.54 2.71
N THR A 111 21.95 -25.52 3.54
CA THR A 111 21.27 -26.82 3.58
C THR A 111 20.50 -26.94 4.89
N MET A 112 19.22 -27.29 4.82
CA MET A 112 18.42 -27.60 6.02
C MET A 112 18.46 -29.10 6.27
N GLN A 113 18.69 -29.50 7.51
CA GLN A 113 18.68 -30.88 7.97
C GLN A 113 17.74 -31.02 9.17
N MET A 114 16.81 -31.96 9.10
CA MET A 114 15.80 -32.20 10.13
C MET A 114 16.23 -33.30 11.09
N ASN A 115 15.90 -33.13 12.37
CA ASN A 115 16.02 -34.19 13.37
C ASN A 115 15.03 -35.33 13.09
N GLN A 116 15.31 -36.50 13.67
CA GLN A 116 14.41 -37.64 13.58
C GLN A 116 13.02 -37.28 14.10
N ASN A 117 11.98 -37.78 13.41
CA ASN A 117 10.56 -37.56 13.72
C ASN A 117 10.04 -36.12 13.52
N VAL A 118 10.83 -35.22 12.92
CA VAL A 118 10.36 -33.90 12.48
C VAL A 118 10.24 -33.89 10.96
N THR A 119 9.01 -33.95 10.47
CA THR A 119 8.72 -33.85 9.03
C THR A 119 8.25 -32.43 8.70
N VAL A 120 8.93 -31.81 7.75
CA VAL A 120 8.54 -30.52 7.15
C VAL A 120 8.28 -30.73 5.67
N TYR A 121 7.67 -29.75 5.02
CA TYR A 121 7.22 -29.90 3.64
C TYR A 121 7.81 -28.85 2.71
N HIS A 122 8.19 -29.27 1.52
CA HIS A 122 8.49 -28.40 0.38
C HIS A 122 7.54 -28.78 -0.75
N ASN A 123 6.76 -27.83 -1.26
CA ASN A 123 5.74 -28.10 -2.30
C ASN A 123 4.79 -29.26 -1.95
N ASN A 124 4.39 -29.36 -0.68
CA ASN A 124 3.56 -30.42 -0.11
C ASN A 124 4.20 -31.83 -0.08
N GLU A 125 5.47 -31.96 -0.45
CA GLU A 125 6.22 -33.20 -0.32
C GLU A 125 7.05 -33.18 0.97
N PRO A 126 7.08 -34.28 1.74
CA PRO A 126 7.86 -34.35 2.97
C PRO A 126 9.35 -34.34 2.66
N VAL A 127 10.12 -33.52 3.40
CA VAL A 127 11.57 -33.42 3.26
C VAL A 127 12.25 -33.50 4.64
N SER A 128 13.35 -34.24 4.71
CA SER A 128 14.22 -34.34 5.89
C SER A 128 15.57 -33.63 5.69
N SER A 129 15.97 -33.40 4.44
CA SER A 129 17.15 -32.61 4.09
C SER A 129 16.95 -32.00 2.70
N ILE A 130 17.31 -30.72 2.54
CA ILE A 130 17.18 -30.00 1.27
C ILE A 130 18.08 -28.76 1.23
N GLN A 131 18.66 -28.46 0.07
CA GLN A 131 19.31 -27.19 -0.19
C GLN A 131 18.26 -26.08 -0.41
N LEU A 132 18.44 -24.94 0.27
CA LEU A 132 17.51 -23.84 0.22
C LEU A 132 18.01 -22.73 -0.71
N ASN A 133 17.28 -22.48 -1.80
CA ASN A 133 17.48 -21.31 -2.62
C ASN A 133 16.95 -20.06 -1.89
N SER A 134 17.73 -18.99 -1.93
CA SER A 134 17.39 -17.70 -1.34
C SER A 134 16.40 -16.89 -2.18
N ASP A 135 15.84 -15.83 -1.58
CA ASP A 135 14.96 -14.85 -2.24
C ASP A 135 15.64 -14.02 -3.35
N ALA A 136 16.96 -14.12 -3.49
CA ALA A 136 17.73 -13.51 -4.57
C ALA A 136 17.86 -14.42 -5.82
N GLN A 137 17.36 -15.66 -5.73
CA GLN A 137 17.37 -16.62 -6.83
C GLN A 137 15.96 -16.73 -7.44
N GLU A 138 15.88 -17.18 -8.71
CA GLU A 138 14.62 -17.24 -9.47
C GLU A 138 13.53 -18.07 -8.78
N PHE A 139 13.91 -19.18 -8.14
CA PHE A 139 13.00 -20.08 -7.44
C PHE A 139 13.42 -20.28 -5.98
N PRO A 140 12.99 -19.40 -5.06
CA PRO A 140 13.30 -19.53 -3.64
C PRO A 140 12.63 -20.77 -3.03
N THR A 141 13.36 -21.50 -2.20
CA THR A 141 12.84 -22.69 -1.53
C THR A 141 12.04 -22.27 -0.29
N LYS A 142 10.75 -22.59 -0.25
CA LYS A 142 9.88 -22.40 0.91
C LYS A 142 9.64 -23.73 1.61
N ILE A 143 9.78 -23.72 2.94
CA ILE A 143 9.51 -24.86 3.79
C ILE A 143 8.32 -24.55 4.69
N THR A 144 7.45 -25.52 4.92
CA THR A 144 6.27 -25.37 5.77
C THR A 144 6.23 -26.41 6.90
N TYR A 145 5.70 -25.98 8.05
CA TYR A 145 5.39 -26.82 9.20
C TYR A 145 4.22 -26.22 9.97
N GLY A 146 3.07 -26.90 10.00
CA GLY A 146 1.86 -26.36 10.61
C GLY A 146 1.44 -25.02 9.97
N SER A 147 1.39 -23.94 10.76
CA SER A 147 1.12 -22.58 10.28
C SER A 147 2.39 -21.81 9.89
N LEU A 148 3.58 -22.36 10.18
CA LEU A 148 4.86 -21.73 9.90
C LEU A 148 5.29 -21.95 8.45
N THR A 149 5.92 -20.94 7.88
CA THR A 149 6.60 -20.99 6.59
C THR A 149 7.91 -20.23 6.70
N TRP A 150 9.00 -20.82 6.23
CA TRP A 150 10.29 -20.12 6.17
C TRP A 150 11.01 -20.30 4.84
N TYR A 151 11.91 -19.39 4.57
CA TYR A 151 12.77 -19.36 3.39
C TYR A 151 14.02 -18.54 3.67
N ILE A 152 15.05 -18.70 2.83
CA ILE A 152 16.30 -17.96 2.97
C ILE A 152 16.18 -16.60 2.29
N ILE A 153 16.64 -15.55 2.95
CA ILE A 153 16.80 -14.22 2.38
C ILE A 153 18.28 -13.89 2.24
N LYS A 154 18.64 -13.14 1.20
CA LYS A 154 19.99 -12.60 1.01
C LYS A 154 19.97 -11.07 1.03
N ARG A 155 20.77 -10.45 1.90
CA ARG A 155 20.95 -8.98 1.96
C ARG A 155 22.44 -8.69 1.99
N GLY A 156 22.96 -8.09 0.92
CA GLY A 156 24.40 -8.01 0.69
C GLY A 156 25.03 -9.41 0.74
N ASP A 157 26.06 -9.56 1.57
CA ASP A 157 26.79 -10.82 1.75
C ASP A 157 26.17 -11.73 2.84
N ARG A 158 25.06 -11.32 3.47
CA ARG A 158 24.45 -12.04 4.59
C ARG A 158 23.27 -12.89 4.13
N LEU A 159 23.19 -14.09 4.67
CA LEU A 159 22.05 -15.00 4.51
C LEU A 159 21.31 -15.11 5.85
N GLY A 160 19.98 -15.19 5.77
CA GLY A 160 19.14 -15.33 6.96
C GLY A 160 17.88 -16.12 6.69
N VAL A 161 17.31 -16.70 7.73
CA VAL A 161 16.01 -17.36 7.70
C VAL A 161 14.94 -16.31 7.95
N ARG A 162 14.02 -16.17 7.00
CA ARG A 162 12.79 -15.42 7.21
C ARG A 162 11.69 -16.38 7.65
N LEU A 163 11.10 -16.11 8.81
CA LEU A 163 10.00 -16.88 9.35
C LEU A 163 8.68 -16.12 9.22
N LYS A 164 7.68 -16.81 8.70
CA LYS A 164 6.30 -16.38 8.59
C LYS A 164 5.37 -17.35 9.31
N ASP A 165 4.27 -16.81 9.80
CA ASP A 165 3.20 -17.53 10.44
C ASP A 165 1.85 -16.99 9.94
N ARG A 166 1.11 -17.85 9.23
CA ARG A 166 -0.22 -17.48 8.71
C ARG A 166 -1.22 -17.21 9.84
N GLU A 167 -0.95 -17.64 11.07
CA GLU A 167 -1.78 -17.41 12.26
C GLU A 167 -1.19 -16.38 13.24
N SER A 168 -0.27 -15.55 12.75
CA SER A 168 0.38 -14.49 13.53
C SER A 168 -0.61 -13.49 14.12
N GLU A 169 -0.26 -12.98 15.30
CA GLU A 169 -1.08 -12.01 16.03
C GLU A 169 -1.20 -10.68 15.27
N SER A 170 -0.13 -10.27 14.57
CA SER A 170 -0.12 -9.10 13.70
C SER A 170 -1.15 -9.19 12.57
N ARG A 171 -1.40 -10.38 11.99
CA ARG A 171 -2.50 -10.59 11.04
C ARG A 171 -3.85 -10.55 11.71
N LYS A 172 -4.03 -11.29 12.81
CA LYS A 172 -5.31 -11.41 13.53
C LYS A 172 -5.82 -10.07 14.04
N ASN A 173 -4.92 -9.21 14.51
CA ASN A 173 -5.26 -7.93 15.11
C ASN A 173 -5.12 -6.73 14.17
N PHE A 174 -4.82 -6.94 12.89
CA PHE A 174 -4.67 -5.85 11.93
C PHE A 174 -5.97 -5.04 11.80
N LYS A 175 -5.89 -3.73 12.00
CA LYS A 175 -7.06 -2.83 12.01
C LYS A 175 -7.25 -2.03 10.71
N GLY A 176 -6.38 -2.21 9.73
CA GLY A 176 -6.38 -1.45 8.49
C GLY A 176 -5.17 -0.52 8.40
N ILE A 177 -5.21 0.35 7.39
CA ILE A 177 -4.19 1.36 7.14
C ILE A 177 -4.88 2.72 7.22
N ASP A 178 -4.30 3.63 7.99
CA ASP A 178 -4.75 5.01 8.02
C ASP A 178 -4.33 5.71 6.73
N TYR A 179 -5.27 6.43 6.13
CA TYR A 179 -5.03 7.18 4.90
C TYR A 179 -5.41 8.65 5.10
N PHE A 180 -4.63 9.53 4.50
CA PHE A 180 -5.08 10.89 4.25
C PHE A 180 -6.22 10.90 3.22
N GLU A 181 -7.08 11.91 3.30
CA GLU A 181 -8.08 12.18 2.27
C GLU A 181 -7.43 12.35 0.89
N ILE A 182 -8.11 11.86 -0.15
CA ILE A 182 -7.58 11.96 -1.51
C ILE A 182 -7.72 13.41 -1.98
N ASP A 183 -6.62 14.14 -1.97
CA ASP A 183 -6.55 15.52 -2.41
C ASP A 183 -5.74 15.62 -3.72
N PRO A 184 -6.38 16.00 -4.85
CA PRO A 184 -5.71 16.11 -6.15
C PRO A 184 -4.58 17.13 -6.19
N LYS A 185 -4.50 18.06 -5.24
CA LYS A 185 -3.37 19.01 -5.16
C LYS A 185 -2.04 18.29 -4.92
N TRP A 186 -2.07 17.09 -4.35
CA TRP A 186 -0.89 16.25 -4.14
C TRP A 186 -0.57 15.33 -5.33
N ARG A 187 -1.35 15.41 -6.42
CA ARG A 187 -1.02 14.76 -7.70
C ARG A 187 -0.18 15.70 -8.55
N LEU A 188 1.14 15.66 -8.33
CA LEU A 188 2.10 16.57 -8.97
C LEU A 188 2.75 15.91 -10.19
N THR A 189 2.92 16.68 -11.27
CA THR A 189 3.81 16.29 -12.36
C THR A 189 5.24 16.71 -12.01
N ALA A 190 6.17 15.76 -12.03
CA ALA A 190 7.57 16.01 -11.77
C ALA A 190 8.42 15.78 -13.03
N THR A 191 9.49 16.54 -13.19
CA THR A 191 10.54 16.28 -14.17
C THR A 191 11.60 15.38 -13.54
N PHE A 192 11.79 14.19 -14.11
CA PHE A 192 12.86 13.29 -13.70
C PHE A 192 14.17 13.69 -14.37
N GLN A 193 15.18 13.96 -13.56
CA GLN A 193 16.56 14.15 -14.01
C GLN A 193 17.37 12.91 -13.61
N PRO A 194 17.75 12.05 -14.57
CA PRO A 194 18.58 10.88 -14.29
C PRO A 194 19.98 11.33 -13.83
N GLN A 195 20.64 10.49 -13.04
CA GLN A 195 22.02 10.68 -12.64
C GLN A 195 22.87 9.46 -13.05
N GLU A 196 23.84 9.70 -13.93
CA GLU A 196 24.73 8.66 -14.48
C GLU A 196 26.20 9.05 -14.25
N PRO A 197 26.99 8.27 -13.49
CA PRO A 197 26.57 7.06 -12.76
C PRO A 197 25.64 7.39 -11.59
N PRO A 198 24.80 6.43 -11.14
CA PRO A 198 23.94 6.60 -9.98
C PRO A 198 24.71 7.11 -8.76
N LYS A 199 24.09 8.01 -7.99
CA LYS A 199 24.67 8.49 -6.74
C LYS A 199 24.48 7.45 -5.66
N VAL A 200 25.53 7.07 -4.95
CA VAL A 200 25.34 6.31 -3.70
C VAL A 200 24.82 7.27 -2.63
N ILE A 201 23.68 6.94 -2.03
CA ILE A 201 23.07 7.69 -0.93
C ILE A 201 22.99 6.81 0.31
N GLU A 202 23.10 7.46 1.46
CA GLU A 202 22.93 6.83 2.77
C GLU A 202 21.45 6.86 3.16
N VAL A 203 20.87 5.68 3.39
CA VAL A 203 19.49 5.49 3.82
C VAL A 203 19.50 4.95 5.25
N PRO A 204 19.05 5.73 6.24
CA PRO A 204 19.03 5.28 7.63
C PRO A 204 17.99 4.16 7.80
N THR A 205 18.36 3.09 8.51
CA THR A 205 17.43 2.01 8.87
C THR A 205 16.98 2.14 10.32
N PHE A 206 15.84 1.51 10.65
CA PHE A 206 15.34 1.50 12.03
C PHE A 206 16.28 0.76 13.01
N THR A 207 17.19 -0.09 12.50
CA THR A 207 18.15 -0.85 13.33
C THR A 207 19.40 -0.04 13.65
N GLY A 208 19.49 1.23 13.21
CA GLY A 208 20.57 2.16 13.53
C GLY A 208 21.79 2.09 12.61
N ASN A 209 21.86 1.08 11.74
CA ASN A 209 22.85 1.03 10.67
C ASN A 209 22.30 1.74 9.42
N ALA A 210 23.15 2.45 8.70
CA ALA A 210 22.77 2.98 7.40
C ALA A 210 22.98 1.94 6.30
N GLU A 211 22.05 1.89 5.35
CA GLU A 211 22.19 1.15 4.09
C GLU A 211 22.61 2.13 3.00
N PHE A 212 23.43 1.65 2.05
CA PHE A 212 23.87 2.45 0.91
C PHE A 212 23.13 1.99 -0.34
N GLU A 213 22.39 2.92 -0.96
CA GLU A 213 21.60 2.63 -2.16
C GLU A 213 22.02 3.50 -3.34
N ASN A 214 21.87 2.96 -4.55
CA ASN A 214 22.06 3.72 -5.78
C ASN A 214 20.80 4.56 -6.05
N SER A 215 20.93 5.87 -5.96
CA SER A 215 19.92 6.82 -6.39
C SER A 215 19.98 7.01 -7.91
N PRO A 216 18.92 6.67 -8.66
CA PRO A 216 18.90 6.75 -10.12
C PRO A 216 18.73 8.18 -10.65
N GLY A 217 18.37 9.15 -9.81
CA GLY A 217 18.12 10.53 -10.22
C GLY A 217 17.27 11.31 -9.25
N THR A 218 16.87 12.53 -9.65
CA THR A 218 16.09 13.47 -8.85
C THR A 218 14.77 13.80 -9.55
N LEU A 219 13.68 13.91 -8.78
CA LEU A 219 12.37 14.40 -9.27
C LEU A 219 12.21 15.87 -8.87
N TYR A 220 12.01 16.75 -9.85
CA TYR A 220 11.75 18.18 -9.63
C TYR A 220 10.26 18.49 -9.83
N PHE A 221 9.64 19.13 -8.84
CA PHE A 221 8.23 19.53 -8.86
C PHE A 221 8.02 20.78 -8.00
N THR A 222 6.85 21.41 -8.13
CA THR A 222 6.44 22.58 -7.34
C THR A 222 5.21 22.24 -6.50
N ILE A 223 5.14 22.80 -5.28
CA ILE A 223 4.00 22.68 -4.35
C ILE A 223 3.42 24.05 -4.01
#